data_AF-A0A3D4LP09-F1
#
_entry.id   AF-A0A3D4LP09-F1
#
_cell.length_a   1.000
_cell.length_b   1.000
_cell.length_c   1.000
_cell.angle_alpha   90.00
_cell.angle_beta   90.00
_cell.angle_gamma   90.00
#
_symmetry.space_group_name_H-M   'P 1'
#
loop_
_entity.id
_entity.type
_entity.pdbx_description
1 polymer ?
#
loop_
_entity_poly.entity_id
_entity_poly.type
_entity_poly.pdbx_seq_one_letter_code
_entity_poly.pdbx_strand_id
1 'polypeptide(L)' 'YHVIFLRNVMIYFDPGTKNNIVNKLYSATRPGGCLMIGHAEIIQRAQSKYHYIKPAIYKKE' A
#
# COMPACT_ATOMS: atom_id res chain seq x y z
N TYR A 1 6.87 0.18 -10.69
CA TYR A 1 7.12 1.56 -10.26
C TYR A 1 8.13 1.62 -9.13
N HIS A 2 8.95 2.68 -9.07
CA HIS A 2 9.85 2.95 -7.95
C HIS A 2 9.10 3.56 -6.76
N VAL A 3 8.10 4.40 -7.03
CA VAL A 3 7.21 4.97 -6.02
C VAL A 3 5.78 4.96 -6.57
N ILE A 4 4.82 4.58 -5.73
CA ILE A 4 3.38 4.63 -6.02
C ILE A 4 2.73 5.50 -4.94
N PHE A 5 1.90 6.46 -5.36
CA PHE A 5 1.08 7.27 -4.48
C PHE A 5 -0.38 6.84 -4.61
N LEU A 6 -1.00 6.47 -3.49
CA LEU A 6 -2.41 6.17 -3.40
C LEU A 6 -2.98 6.81 -2.13
N ARG A 7 -3.21 8.12 -2.20
CA ARG A 7 -3.60 8.94 -1.05
C ARG A 7 -5.05 9.39 -1.16
N ASN A 8 -5.80 9.28 -0.07
CA ASN A 8 -7.19 9.72 0.06
C ASN A 8 -8.19 8.96 -0.83
N VAL A 9 -7.84 7.76 -1.29
CA VAL A 9 -8.67 6.92 -2.18
C VAL A 9 -9.07 5.61 -1.50
N MET A 10 -8.22 5.05 -0.64
CA MET A 10 -8.47 3.79 0.06
C MET A 10 -9.59 3.89 1.09
N ILE A 11 -10.00 5.09 1.49
CA ILE A 11 -11.12 5.32 2.42
C ILE A 11 -12.49 4.95 1.83
N TYR A 12 -12.62 4.87 0.50
CA TYR A 12 -13.88 4.60 -0.19
C TYR A 12 -14.16 3.11 -0.42
N PHE A 13 -13.20 2.24 -0.13
CA PHE A 13 -13.30 0.81 -0.43
C PHE A 13 -13.54 -0.02 0.84
N ASP A 14 -14.18 -1.18 0.68
CA ASP A 14 -14.28 -2.18 1.73
C ASP A 14 -12.93 -2.89 1.96
N PRO A 15 -12.72 -3.58 3.09
CA PRO A 15 -11.47 -4.27 3.39
C PRO A 15 -11.02 -5.28 2.32
N GLY A 16 -11.95 -6.04 1.73
CA GLY A 16 -11.64 -7.02 0.69
C GLY A 16 -11.10 -6.35 -0.57
N THR A 17 -11.75 -5.28 -1.02
CA THR A 17 -11.28 -4.47 -2.15
C THR A 17 -9.94 -3.80 -1.86
N LYS A 18 -9.73 -3.25 -0.66
CA LYS A 18 -8.45 -2.66 -0.25
C LYS A 18 -7.30 -3.67 -0.40
N ASN A 19 -7.49 -4.89 0.06
CA ASN A 19 -6.48 -5.94 -0.04
C ASN A 19 -6.14 -6.29 -1.48
N ASN A 20 -7.17 -6.43 -2.32
CA ASN A 20 -6.97 -6.69 -3.74
C ASN A 20 -6.20 -5.56 -4.43
N ILE A 21 -6.51 -4.30 -4.12
CA ILE A 21 -5.77 -3.14 -4.62
C ILE A 21 -4.31 -3.19 -4.17
N VAL A 22 -4.07 -3.36 -2.86
CA VAL A 22 -2.71 -3.42 -2.29
C VAL A 22 -1.89 -4.54 -2.92
N ASN A 23 -2.47 -5.71 -3.16
CA ASN A 23 -1.80 -6.84 -3.82
C ASN A 23 -1.44 -6.52 -5.27
N LYS A 24 -2.34 -5.90 -6.04
CA LYS A 24 -2.05 -5.43 -7.40
C LYS A 24 -0.92 -4.41 -7.41
N LEU A 25 -0.95 -3.45 -6.47
CA LEU A 25 0.12 -2.46 -6.34
C LEU A 25 1.45 -3.10 -5.96
N TYR A 26 1.45 -4.11 -5.09
CA TYR A 26 2.67 -4.84 -4.73
C TYR A 26 3.31 -5.51 -5.96
N SER A 27 2.50 -6.14 -6.80
CA SER A 27 2.98 -6.73 -8.07
C SER A 27 3.53 -5.66 -9.02
N ALA A 28 2.90 -4.49 -9.08
CA ALA A 28 3.35 -3.37 -9.92
C ALA A 28 4.58 -2.61 -9.35
N THR A 29 4.88 -2.75 -8.06
CA THR A 29 6.03 -2.10 -7.41
C THR A 29 7.30 -2.88 -7.73
N ARG A 30 8.39 -2.17 -8.06
CA ARG A 30 9.70 -2.81 -8.25
C ARG A 30 10.29 -3.19 -6.89
N PRO A 31 11.15 -4.21 -6.79
CA PRO A 31 11.97 -4.44 -5.60
C PRO A 31 12.67 -3.14 -5.17
N GLY A 32 12.68 -2.87 -3.87
CA GLY A 32 13.17 -1.62 -3.30
C GLY A 32 12.23 -0.40 -3.43
N GLY A 33 11.11 -0.53 -4.15
CA GLY A 33 10.15 0.55 -4.38
C GLY A 33 9.17 0.77 -3.22
N CYS A 34 8.54 1.94 -3.19
CA CYS A 34 7.68 2.37 -2.09
C CYS A 34 6.22 2.61 -2.51
N LEU A 35 5.29 2.32 -1.60
CA LEU A 35 3.89 2.73 -1.65
C LEU A 35 3.65 3.77 -0.55
N MET A 36 3.08 4.91 -0.93
CA MET A 36 2.71 6.00 -0.03
C MET A 36 1.20 6.21 -0.03
N ILE A 37 0.59 6.14 1.15
CA ILE A 37 -0.85 6.37 1.36
C ILE A 37 -1.08 7.65 2.18
N GLY A 38 -2.34 8.05 2.35
CA GLY A 38 -2.76 9.15 3.21
C GLY A 38 -2.69 8.78 4.69
N HIS A 39 -2.54 9.78 5.56
CA HIS A 39 -2.40 9.57 7.00
C HIS A 39 -3.64 8.97 7.68
N ALA A 40 -4.82 9.15 7.09
CA ALA A 40 -6.06 8.54 7.56
C ALA A 40 -6.27 7.12 7.01
N GLU A 41 -5.37 6.62 6.16
CA GLU A 41 -5.51 5.34 5.49
C GLU A 41 -4.61 4.30 6.17
N ILE A 42 -5.13 3.09 6.31
CA ILE A 42 -4.43 1.99 6.97
C ILE A 42 -4.43 0.78 6.04
N ILE A 43 -3.24 0.25 5.78
CA ILE A 43 -3.07 -1.08 5.19
C ILE A 43 -2.93 -2.08 6.34
N GLN A 44 -3.73 -3.14 6.30
CA GLN A 44 -3.64 -4.23 7.27
C GLN A 44 -2.33 -4.99 7.07
N ARG A 45 -1.41 -4.85 8.03
CA ARG A 45 -0.06 -5.44 7.94
C ARG A 45 -0.09 -6.96 7.79
N ALA A 46 -1.02 -7.63 8.47
CA ALA A 46 -1.17 -9.08 8.39
C ALA A 46 -1.58 -9.60 7.01
N GLN A 47 -2.09 -8.74 6.13
CA GLN A 47 -2.63 -9.11 4.82
C GLN A 47 -1.84 -8.49 3.65
N SER A 48 -0.80 -7.71 3.96
CA SER A 48 0.02 -7.03 2.97
C SER A 48 1.43 -7.60 2.94
N LYS A 49 1.96 -7.80 1.74
CA LYS A 49 3.36 -8.19 1.53
C LYS A 49 4.34 -7.00 1.64
N TYR A 50 3.81 -5.78 1.74
CA TYR A 50 4.67 -4.63 1.92
C TYR A 50 5.27 -4.61 3.33
N HIS A 51 6.55 -4.28 3.41
CA HIS A 51 7.22 -3.96 4.64
C HIS A 51 6.83 -2.55 5.11
N TYR A 52 6.41 -2.42 6.36
CA TYR A 52 6.08 -1.12 6.95
C TYR A 52 7.36 -0.37 7.34
N ILE A 53 7.52 0.86 6.86
CA ILE A 53 8.71 1.69 7.17
C ILE A 53 8.36 2.74 8.23
N LYS A 54 7.35 3.56 7.96
CA LYS A 54 6.87 4.64 8.84
C LYS A 54 5.41 4.97 8.49
N PRO A 55 4.72 5.85 9.25
CA PRO A 55 3.32 6.15 8.97
C PRO A 55 3.10 6.50 7.50
N ALA A 56 2.08 5.90 6.91
CA ALA A 56 1.71 6.06 5.50
C ALA A 56 2.76 5.61 4.45
N ILE A 57 3.89 5.01 4.84
CA ILE A 57 4.97 4.62 3.91
C ILE A 57 5.35 3.15 4.08
N TYR A 58 5.28 2.45 2.96
CA TYR A 58 5.44 1.01 2.84
C TYR A 58 6.46 0.71 1.73
N LYS A 59 7.27 -0.33 1.87
CA LYS A 59 8.32 -0.69 0.91
C LYS A 59 8.17 -2.14 0.49
N LYS A 60 8.42 -2.41 -0.80
CA LYS A 60 8.62 -3.75 -1.30
C LYS A 60 10.09 -4.09 -1.18
N GLU A 61 10.40 -5.14 -0.43
CA GLU A 61 11.75 -5.71 -0.37
C GLU A 61 12.06 -6.46 -1.68
#